data_AF-A0A967ATZ4-F1
#
_entry.id   AF-A0A967ATZ4-F1
#
_cell.length_a   1.000
_cell.length_b   1.000
_cell.length_c   1.000
_cell.angle_alpha   90.00
_cell.angle_beta   90.00
_cell.angle_gamma   90.00
#
_symmetry.space_group_name_H-M   'P 1'
#
loop_
_entity.id
_entity.type
_entity.pdbx_description
1 polymer ?
#
loop_
_entity_poly.entity_id
_entity_poly.type
_entity_poly.pdbx_seq_one_letter_code
_entity_poly.pdbx_strand_id
1 'polypeptide(L)'
;MQEPVAITKGTCFALFAYDIGLSINLTDAERRVIAEAERGRLRHKVRAPQYFEYRPVPLRLVQEGSVFELSQYQASLTVEVMVYDFGAVTITYRFPLDGPYARLLDLSESLYENDRLLTESRTRVEQLVHALGPAVERLAIADDVEDYIIFSIESAVPETTSLGKRTDTDLAQILRAAADTIL
;
A
#
# COMPACT_ATOMS: atom_id res chain seq x y z
N MET A 1 19.86 -29.60 -4.49
CA MET A 1 18.50 -29.20 -4.92
C MET A 1 17.78 -28.75 -3.66
N GLN A 2 17.54 -27.44 -3.49
CA GLN A 2 16.84 -26.95 -2.31
C GLN A 2 15.36 -27.30 -2.40
N GLU A 3 14.75 -27.66 -1.27
CA GLU A 3 13.31 -27.94 -1.21
C GLU A 3 12.50 -26.69 -1.58
N PRO A 4 11.41 -26.86 -2.36
CA PRO A 4 10.51 -25.77 -2.69
C PRO A 4 9.86 -25.20 -1.43
N VAL A 5 9.88 -23.88 -1.29
CA VAL A 5 9.21 -23.17 -0.17
C VAL A 5 7.83 -22.76 -0.61
N ALA A 6 6.84 -23.06 0.22
CA ALA A 6 5.48 -22.56 0.08
C ALA A 6 5.16 -21.59 1.21
N ILE A 7 4.77 -20.37 0.89
CA ILE A 7 4.19 -19.42 1.82
C ILE A 7 2.81 -19.94 2.20
N THR A 8 2.54 -20.10 3.49
CA THR A 8 1.21 -20.50 4.00
C THR A 8 0.44 -19.32 4.56
N LYS A 9 1.14 -18.23 4.86
CA LYS A 9 0.54 -16.96 5.26
C LYS A 9 1.51 -15.82 4.98
N GLY A 10 1.05 -14.84 4.23
CA GLY A 10 1.77 -13.58 4.03
C GLY A 10 0.89 -12.53 3.39
N THR A 11 1.41 -11.32 3.29
CA THR A 11 0.78 -10.20 2.61
C THR A 11 1.83 -9.42 1.82
N CYS A 12 1.53 -9.13 0.56
CA CYS A 12 2.24 -8.12 -0.21
C CYS A 12 1.49 -6.80 -0.10
N PHE A 13 2.20 -5.72 0.21
CA PHE A 13 1.67 -4.37 0.25
C PHE A 13 2.22 -3.60 -0.95
N ALA A 14 1.33 -3.06 -1.78
CA ALA A 14 1.70 -2.02 -2.74
C ALA A 14 1.27 -0.68 -2.13
N LEU A 15 2.24 0.18 -1.83
CA LEU A 15 2.04 1.43 -1.13
C LEU A 15 2.48 2.59 -2.03
N PHE A 16 1.66 3.64 -2.09
CA PHE A 16 1.94 4.87 -2.80
C PHE A 16 1.89 6.03 -1.82
N ALA A 17 2.97 6.80 -1.71
CA ALA A 17 3.08 7.96 -0.84
C ALA A 17 3.04 9.25 -1.67
N TYR A 18 2.11 10.12 -1.31
CA TYR A 18 1.85 11.39 -1.96
C TYR A 18 2.13 12.54 -0.99
N ASP A 19 2.79 13.58 -1.47
CA ASP A 19 2.78 14.90 -0.85
C ASP A 19 1.59 15.68 -1.40
N ILE A 20 0.72 16.18 -0.50
CA ILE A 20 -0.50 16.91 -0.88
C ILE A 20 -0.55 18.35 -0.36
N GLY A 21 0.47 18.81 0.36
CA GLY A 21 0.51 20.17 0.90
C GLY A 21 1.51 20.35 2.02
N LEU A 22 1.58 21.56 2.59
CA LEU A 22 2.57 21.87 3.63
C LEU A 22 2.25 21.19 4.97
N SER A 23 0.99 21.20 5.36
CA SER A 23 0.53 20.62 6.62
C SER A 23 -0.94 20.24 6.54
N ILE A 24 -1.39 19.36 7.44
CA ILE A 24 -2.78 18.92 7.53
C ILE A 24 -3.24 19.01 8.98
N ASN A 25 -4.31 19.78 9.22
CA ASN A 25 -4.98 19.76 10.50
C ASN A 25 -5.79 18.46 10.64
N LEU A 26 -5.20 17.44 11.27
CA LEU A 26 -5.81 16.10 11.39
C LEU A 26 -7.17 16.10 12.10
N THR A 27 -7.40 17.04 13.02
CA THR A 27 -8.70 17.16 13.71
C THR A 27 -9.80 17.68 12.78
N ASP A 28 -9.48 18.70 11.98
CA ASP A 28 -10.43 19.22 10.98
C ASP A 28 -10.62 18.24 9.83
N ALA A 29 -9.54 17.58 9.39
CA ALA A 29 -9.56 16.52 8.39
C ALA A 29 -10.54 15.40 8.76
N GLU A 30 -10.44 14.86 9.99
CA GLU A 30 -11.33 13.80 10.48
C GLU A 30 -12.80 14.25 10.44
N ARG A 31 -13.10 15.45 10.96
CA ARG A 31 -14.47 16.00 10.97
C ARG A 31 -15.06 16.12 9.57
N ARG A 32 -14.27 16.60 8.61
CA ARG A 32 -14.70 16.79 7.22
C ARG A 32 -14.95 15.47 6.51
N VAL A 33 -14.04 14.53 6.69
CA VAL A 33 -14.13 13.20 6.12
C VAL A 33 -15.39 12.50 6.62
N ILE A 34 -15.66 12.51 7.93
CA ILE A 34 -16.92 11.98 8.51
C ILE A 34 -18.16 12.66 7.90
N ALA A 35 -18.17 13.99 7.80
CA ALA A 35 -19.31 14.72 7.24
C ALA A 35 -19.57 14.37 5.76
N GLU A 36 -18.54 14.10 4.96
CA GLU A 36 -18.71 13.64 3.57
C GLU A 36 -19.17 12.18 3.47
N ALA A 37 -18.80 11.31 4.42
CA ALA A 37 -19.38 9.96 4.49
C ALA A 37 -20.86 9.96 4.84
N GLU A 38 -21.28 10.81 5.80
CA GLU A 38 -22.70 10.96 6.15
C GLU A 38 -23.53 11.46 4.95
N ARG A 39 -22.92 12.25 4.07
CA ARG A 39 -23.53 12.70 2.79
C ARG A 39 -23.46 11.66 1.67
N GLY A 40 -22.89 10.48 1.94
CA GLY A 40 -22.75 9.38 0.97
C GLY A 40 -21.72 9.62 -0.14
N ARG A 41 -20.90 10.67 -0.03
CA ARG A 41 -19.92 11.05 -1.07
C ARG A 41 -18.58 10.34 -0.90
N LEU A 42 -18.28 9.82 0.28
CA LEU A 42 -17.05 9.08 0.55
C LEU A 42 -17.34 7.82 1.40
N ARG A 43 -17.03 6.63 0.88
CA ARG A 43 -17.14 5.38 1.65
C ARG A 43 -15.85 5.14 2.43
N HIS A 44 -15.83 5.44 3.73
CA HIS A 44 -14.65 5.17 4.56
C HIS A 44 -14.99 4.75 6.01
N LYS A 45 -14.04 4.12 6.70
CA LYS A 45 -14.07 3.90 8.16
C LYS A 45 -12.81 4.47 8.81
N VAL A 46 -12.97 5.34 9.79
CA VAL A 46 -11.87 5.88 10.59
C VAL A 46 -11.48 4.87 11.68
N ARG A 47 -10.19 4.63 11.88
CA ARG A 47 -9.67 3.84 13.01
C ARG A 47 -8.39 4.48 13.53
N ALA A 48 -8.22 4.55 14.85
CA ALA A 48 -6.93 4.91 15.43
C ALA A 48 -5.87 3.81 15.11
N PRO A 49 -4.66 4.17 14.66
CA PRO A 49 -3.51 3.25 14.58
C PRO A 49 -3.15 2.66 15.96
N GLN A 50 -2.71 1.41 16.00
CA GLN A 50 -2.29 0.72 17.24
C GLN A 50 -0.76 0.64 17.46
N TYR A 51 0.06 1.11 16.52
CA TYR A 51 1.52 0.92 16.58
C TYR A 51 2.30 2.19 16.22
N PHE A 52 3.44 2.36 16.92
CA PHE A 52 4.36 3.50 16.93
C PHE A 52 3.72 4.81 17.44
N GLU A 53 4.33 5.45 18.45
CA GLU A 53 3.87 6.72 19.02
C GLU A 53 4.10 7.90 18.06
N TYR A 54 3.45 7.90 16.90
CA TYR A 54 3.36 9.09 16.07
C TYR A 54 2.62 10.18 16.85
N ARG A 55 3.22 11.37 16.91
CA ARG A 55 2.63 12.55 17.52
C ARG A 55 2.66 13.70 16.52
N PRO A 56 1.48 14.16 16.04
CA PRO A 56 0.13 13.64 16.30
C PRO A 56 -0.11 12.26 15.66
N VAL A 57 -1.15 11.56 16.13
CA VAL A 57 -1.54 10.25 15.57
C VAL A 57 -2.09 10.46 14.16
N PRO A 58 -1.55 9.79 13.12
CA PRO A 58 -2.03 9.92 11.76
C PRO A 58 -3.49 9.48 11.65
N LEU A 59 -4.24 10.18 10.80
CA LEU A 59 -5.62 9.82 10.51
C LEU A 59 -5.63 8.61 9.56
N ARG A 60 -6.12 7.46 10.04
CA ARG A 60 -6.24 6.24 9.24
C ARG A 60 -7.68 6.04 8.80
N LEU A 61 -7.85 5.91 7.49
CA LEU A 61 -9.11 5.66 6.80
C LEU A 61 -9.02 4.29 6.10
N VAL A 62 -10.16 3.60 6.04
CA VAL A 62 -10.32 2.38 5.23
C VAL A 62 -11.39 2.66 4.20
N GLN A 63 -11.02 2.67 2.92
CA GLN A 63 -11.94 2.85 1.81
C GLN A 63 -12.30 1.51 1.18
N GLU A 64 -13.51 1.40 0.63
CA GLU A 64 -13.84 0.27 -0.24
C GLU A 64 -13.03 0.37 -1.54
N GLY A 65 -12.41 -0.76 -1.89
CA GLY A 65 -11.64 -0.95 -3.11
C GLY A 65 -12.52 -1.52 -4.22
N SER A 66 -12.11 -1.28 -5.46
CA SER A 66 -12.53 -2.13 -6.58
C SER A 66 -11.77 -3.45 -6.51
N VAL A 67 -12.36 -4.54 -7.01
CA VAL A 67 -11.61 -5.79 -7.19
C VAL A 67 -10.47 -5.50 -8.16
N PHE A 68 -9.24 -5.54 -7.66
CA PHE A 68 -8.05 -5.35 -8.47
C PHE A 68 -7.42 -6.72 -8.71
N GLU A 69 -7.60 -7.23 -9.92
CA GLU A 69 -7.03 -8.52 -10.34
C GLU A 69 -5.69 -8.28 -11.06
N LEU A 70 -4.66 -8.92 -10.52
CA LEU A 70 -3.31 -8.98 -11.09
C LEU A 70 -2.97 -10.44 -11.34
N SER A 71 -3.18 -10.90 -12.58
CA SER A 71 -2.97 -12.30 -12.95
C SER A 71 -3.74 -13.25 -12.02
N GLN A 72 -3.03 -14.00 -11.17
CA GLN A 72 -3.60 -14.93 -10.18
C GLN A 72 -3.86 -14.30 -8.81
N TYR A 73 -3.49 -13.04 -8.61
CA TYR A 73 -3.62 -12.32 -7.35
C TYR A 73 -4.84 -11.42 -7.37
N GLN A 74 -5.56 -11.39 -6.26
CA GLN A 74 -6.63 -10.44 -6.03
C GLN A 74 -6.26 -9.55 -4.85
N ALA A 75 -6.32 -8.24 -5.07
CA ALA A 75 -6.20 -7.30 -3.97
C ALA A 75 -7.40 -7.45 -3.03
N SER A 76 -7.16 -7.14 -1.76
CA SER A 76 -8.22 -7.01 -0.76
C SER A 76 -9.24 -5.96 -1.20
N LEU A 77 -10.52 -6.19 -0.90
CA LEU A 77 -11.63 -5.27 -1.21
C LEU A 77 -11.59 -3.94 -0.44
N THR A 78 -10.53 -3.71 0.34
CA THR A 78 -10.36 -2.51 1.15
C THR A 78 -8.97 -1.94 0.94
N VAL A 79 -8.92 -0.65 0.69
CA VAL A 79 -7.69 0.12 0.54
C VAL A 79 -7.49 0.92 1.82
N GLU A 80 -6.28 0.86 2.37
CA GLU A 80 -5.92 1.67 3.54
C GLU A 80 -5.36 3.01 3.09
N VAL A 81 -5.79 4.07 3.75
CA VAL A 81 -5.32 5.42 3.54
C VAL A 81 -4.83 5.97 4.86
N MET A 82 -3.58 6.42 4.94
CA MET A 82 -3.09 7.16 6.10
C MET A 82 -2.80 8.60 5.73
N VAL A 83 -3.24 9.54 6.57
CA VAL A 83 -3.05 10.97 6.40
C VAL A 83 -2.19 11.48 7.55
N TYR A 84 -1.09 12.15 7.20
CA TYR A 84 -0.10 12.65 8.14
C TYR A 84 -0.20 14.17 8.24
N ASP A 85 0.09 14.72 9.42
CA ASP A 85 -0.03 16.16 9.69
C ASP A 85 0.98 17.01 8.92
N PHE A 86 2.08 16.41 8.47
CA PHE A 86 3.12 17.07 7.67
C PHE A 86 2.84 17.05 6.15
N GLY A 87 1.59 16.83 5.73
CA GLY A 87 1.21 16.96 4.32
C GLY A 87 1.25 15.68 3.50
N ALA A 88 1.66 14.55 4.08
CA ALA A 88 1.73 13.29 3.35
C ALA A 88 0.45 12.44 3.46
N VAL A 89 0.19 11.66 2.41
CA VAL A 89 -0.86 10.63 2.37
C VAL A 89 -0.29 9.34 1.80
N THR A 90 -0.55 8.20 2.43
CA THR A 90 -0.23 6.89 1.86
C THR A 90 -1.49 6.14 1.46
N ILE A 91 -1.47 5.51 0.29
CA ILE A 91 -2.49 4.58 -0.22
C ILE A 91 -1.88 3.19 -0.24
N THR A 92 -2.49 2.23 0.45
CA THR A 92 -1.96 0.88 0.59
C THR A 92 -2.95 -0.18 0.13
N TYR A 93 -2.56 -0.94 -0.89
CA TYR A 93 -3.24 -2.13 -1.38
C TYR A 93 -2.61 -3.39 -0.76
N ARG A 94 -3.44 -4.39 -0.47
CA ARG A 94 -3.00 -5.64 0.17
C ARG A 94 -3.34 -6.84 -0.69
N PHE A 95 -2.32 -7.63 -1.03
CA PHE A 95 -2.44 -8.87 -1.76
C PHE A 95 -2.12 -10.03 -0.80
N PRO A 96 -3.11 -10.85 -0.41
CA PRO A 96 -2.85 -12.05 0.38
C PRO A 96 -1.91 -13.00 -0.38
N LEU A 97 -0.95 -13.58 0.33
CA LEU A 97 0.04 -14.49 -0.23
C LEU A 97 -0.19 -15.90 0.31
N ASP A 98 -0.38 -16.84 -0.60
CA ASP A 98 -0.44 -18.27 -0.35
C ASP A 98 0.11 -19.03 -1.57
N GLY A 99 0.90 -20.07 -1.31
CA GLY A 99 1.51 -20.90 -2.35
C GLY A 99 3.02 -20.69 -2.56
N PRO A 100 3.56 -21.07 -3.73
CA PRO A 100 5.01 -21.16 -3.93
C PRO A 100 5.73 -19.80 -3.81
N TYR A 101 6.85 -19.77 -3.07
CA TYR A 101 7.71 -18.59 -2.91
C TYR A 101 8.19 -18.02 -4.25
N ALA A 102 8.44 -18.87 -5.23
CA ALA A 102 8.87 -18.45 -6.56
C ALA A 102 7.88 -17.50 -7.26
N ARG A 103 6.58 -17.56 -6.90
CA ARG A 103 5.57 -16.66 -7.48
C ARG A 103 5.68 -15.22 -6.98
N LEU A 104 6.48 -14.94 -5.95
CA LEU A 104 6.72 -13.57 -5.52
C LEU A 104 7.40 -12.74 -6.61
N LEU A 105 8.22 -13.38 -7.47
CA LEU A 105 8.82 -12.70 -8.62
C LEU A 105 7.74 -12.26 -9.61
N ASP A 106 6.85 -13.18 -10.03
CA ASP A 106 5.74 -12.86 -10.93
C ASP A 106 4.86 -11.72 -10.39
N LEU A 107 4.61 -11.70 -9.07
CA LEU A 107 3.85 -10.64 -8.43
C LEU A 107 4.63 -9.33 -8.41
N SER A 108 5.93 -9.35 -8.12
CA SER A 108 6.78 -8.16 -8.11
C SER A 108 6.84 -7.53 -9.50
N GLU A 109 7.05 -8.32 -10.55
CA GLU A 109 7.04 -7.88 -11.94
C GLU A 109 5.67 -7.30 -12.35
N SER A 110 4.57 -7.91 -11.90
CA SER A 110 3.22 -7.40 -12.18
C SER A 110 2.91 -6.08 -11.46
N LEU A 111 3.58 -5.79 -10.35
CA LEU A 111 3.38 -4.59 -9.53
C LEU A 111 4.33 -3.44 -9.91
N TYR A 112 5.50 -3.77 -10.47
CA TYR A 112 6.49 -2.79 -10.89
C TYR A 112 5.91 -1.85 -11.96
N GLU A 113 6.02 -0.54 -11.72
CA GLU A 113 5.48 0.51 -12.60
C GLU A 113 4.03 0.25 -13.05
N ASN A 114 3.19 -0.29 -12.15
CA ASN A 114 1.82 -0.63 -12.49
C ASN A 114 0.93 0.61 -12.67
N ASP A 115 0.78 1.08 -13.91
CA ASP A 115 0.00 2.26 -14.29
C ASP A 115 -1.45 2.24 -13.77
N ARG A 116 -2.06 1.05 -13.69
CA ARG A 116 -3.44 0.91 -13.22
C ARG A 116 -3.55 1.21 -11.72
N LEU A 117 -2.63 0.69 -10.90
CA LEU A 117 -2.58 1.03 -9.47
C LEU A 117 -2.19 2.49 -9.25
N LEU A 118 -1.25 3.01 -10.06
CA LEU A 118 -0.84 4.40 -9.99
C LEU A 118 -2.01 5.36 -10.27
N THR A 119 -2.73 5.13 -11.38
CA THR A 119 -3.90 5.95 -11.75
C THR A 119 -5.01 5.88 -10.69
N GLU A 120 -5.26 4.68 -10.17
CA GLU A 120 -6.31 4.45 -9.17
C GLU A 120 -5.96 5.12 -7.83
N SER A 121 -4.71 4.97 -7.37
CA SER A 121 -4.23 5.60 -6.14
C SER A 121 -4.25 7.12 -6.24
N ARG A 122 -3.84 7.69 -7.39
CA ARG A 122 -3.91 9.14 -7.63
C ARG A 122 -5.34 9.65 -7.59
N THR A 123 -6.27 8.94 -8.23
CA THR A 123 -7.71 9.26 -8.19
C THR A 123 -8.24 9.28 -6.75
N ARG A 124 -7.83 8.32 -5.91
CA ARG A 124 -8.23 8.29 -4.49
C ARG A 124 -7.70 9.48 -3.70
N VAL A 125 -6.44 9.87 -3.95
CA VAL A 125 -5.84 11.05 -3.30
C VAL A 125 -6.54 12.33 -3.72
N GLU A 126 -6.85 12.49 -4.99
CA GLU A 126 -7.59 13.66 -5.50
C GLU A 126 -8.98 13.76 -4.86
N GLN A 127 -9.70 12.64 -4.74
CA GLN A 127 -10.99 12.58 -4.06
C GLN A 127 -10.87 12.89 -2.56
N LEU A 128 -9.83 12.37 -1.90
CA LEU A 128 -9.56 12.66 -0.49
C LEU A 128 -9.26 14.14 -0.28
N VAL A 129 -8.38 14.72 -1.09
CA VAL A 129 -8.03 16.15 -1.05
C VAL A 129 -9.27 17.02 -1.18
N HIS A 130 -10.18 16.66 -2.09
CA HIS A 130 -11.46 17.37 -2.22
C HIS A 130 -12.28 17.32 -0.93
N ALA A 131 -12.33 16.17 -0.25
CA ALA A 131 -13.01 16.01 1.03
C ALA A 131 -12.31 16.75 2.19
N LEU A 132 -10.97 16.76 2.21
CA LEU A 132 -10.16 17.45 3.23
C LEU A 132 -10.28 18.98 3.12
N GLY A 133 -10.35 19.52 1.90
CA GLY A 133 -10.51 20.93 1.63
C GLY A 133 -9.52 21.81 2.43
N PRO A 134 -9.99 22.81 3.19
CA PRO A 134 -9.13 23.76 3.90
C PRO A 134 -8.43 23.17 5.14
N ALA A 135 -8.62 21.89 5.45
CA ALA A 135 -7.78 21.21 6.44
C ALA A 135 -6.33 21.05 5.95
N VAL A 136 -6.09 21.16 4.64
CA VAL A 136 -4.75 21.11 4.03
C VAL A 136 -4.22 22.53 3.82
N GLU A 137 -3.07 22.83 4.43
CA GLU A 137 -2.36 24.09 4.24
C GLU A 137 -1.55 24.06 2.94
N ARG A 138 -1.68 25.13 2.12
CA ARG A 138 -0.99 25.25 0.83
C ARG A 138 -1.16 24.00 -0.04
N LEU A 139 -2.40 23.60 -0.27
CA LEU A 139 -2.77 22.44 -1.06
C LEU A 139 -2.01 22.41 -2.40
N ALA A 140 -1.22 21.36 -2.59
CA ALA A 140 -0.48 21.08 -3.81
C ALA A 140 -0.17 19.59 -3.84
N ILE A 141 -0.84 18.83 -4.71
CA ILE A 141 -0.51 17.42 -4.94
C ILE A 141 0.76 17.40 -5.81
N ALA A 142 1.83 16.82 -5.29
CA ALA A 142 3.05 16.63 -6.06
C ALA A 142 2.79 15.73 -7.28
N ASP A 143 3.47 16.00 -8.40
CA ASP A 143 3.37 15.17 -9.58
C ASP A 143 4.09 13.82 -9.39
N ASP A 144 5.22 13.87 -8.68
CA ASP A 144 5.99 12.70 -8.30
C ASP A 144 5.30 11.95 -7.15
N VAL A 145 5.35 10.63 -7.22
CA VAL A 145 4.86 9.71 -6.19
C VAL A 145 6.00 8.78 -5.81
N GLU A 146 6.10 8.43 -4.53
CA GLU A 146 6.97 7.33 -4.10
C GLU A 146 6.14 6.05 -3.99
N ASP A 147 6.57 4.98 -4.65
CA ASP A 147 5.93 3.68 -4.57
C ASP A 147 6.83 2.63 -3.91
N TYR A 148 6.21 1.75 -3.13
CA TYR A 148 6.87 0.73 -2.35
C TYR A 148 6.12 -0.60 -2.47
N ILE A 149 6.88 -1.66 -2.74
CA ILE A 149 6.39 -3.04 -2.69
C ILE A 149 7.01 -3.72 -1.48
N ILE A 150 6.18 -4.15 -0.52
CA ILE A 150 6.62 -4.75 0.74
C ILE A 150 6.05 -6.16 0.83
N PHE A 151 6.91 -7.17 0.90
CA PHE A 151 6.52 -8.55 1.17
C PHE A 151 6.67 -8.88 2.65
N SER A 152 5.54 -9.13 3.32
CA SER A 152 5.51 -9.62 4.71
C SER A 152 5.15 -11.10 4.72
N ILE A 153 6.14 -11.96 4.97
CA ILE A 153 5.96 -13.41 5.06
C ILE A 153 5.82 -13.78 6.54
N GLU A 154 4.62 -14.23 6.93
CA GLU A 154 4.30 -14.58 8.32
C GLU A 154 4.61 -16.05 8.62
N SER A 155 4.36 -16.94 7.65
CA SER A 155 4.69 -18.36 7.76
C SER A 155 4.92 -19.01 6.40
N ALA A 156 5.83 -19.97 6.36
CA ALA A 156 6.16 -20.76 5.17
C ALA A 156 6.57 -22.20 5.55
N VAL A 157 6.42 -23.13 4.63
CA VAL A 157 6.78 -24.54 4.76
C VAL A 157 7.80 -24.92 3.68
N PRO A 158 8.92 -25.61 4.04
CA PRO A 158 9.36 -25.87 5.41
C PRO A 158 9.61 -24.56 6.19
N GLU A 159 9.54 -24.59 7.51
CA GLU A 159 9.85 -23.41 8.33
C GLU A 159 11.28 -22.95 8.01
N THR A 160 11.40 -21.80 7.36
CA THR A 160 12.69 -21.30 6.90
C THR A 160 13.15 -20.17 7.83
N THR A 161 13.97 -20.51 8.82
CA THR A 161 14.70 -19.51 9.64
C THR A 161 15.72 -18.70 8.81
N SER A 162 15.85 -19.01 7.52
CA SER A 162 16.91 -18.57 6.62
C SER A 162 16.38 -18.11 5.25
N LEU A 163 15.15 -17.59 5.16
CA LEU A 163 14.65 -16.94 3.93
C LEU A 163 15.66 -15.91 3.40
N GLY A 164 16.29 -15.13 4.28
CA GLY A 164 17.37 -14.20 3.92
C GLY A 164 18.74 -14.82 3.63
N LYS A 165 18.90 -16.14 3.68
CA LYS A 165 20.11 -16.88 3.24
C LYS A 165 19.85 -17.82 2.05
N ARG A 166 18.60 -17.90 1.58
CA ARG A 166 18.27 -18.60 0.32
C ARG A 166 18.63 -17.63 -0.80
N THR A 167 19.64 -18.03 -1.59
CA THR A 167 20.06 -17.44 -2.87
C THR A 167 19.86 -15.93 -2.94
N ASP A 168 20.90 -15.16 -2.58
CA ASP A 168 20.95 -13.69 -2.72
C ASP A 168 20.36 -13.20 -4.07
N THR A 169 20.48 -14.01 -5.11
CA THR A 169 19.89 -13.83 -6.44
C THR A 169 18.36 -13.77 -6.44
N ASP A 170 17.63 -14.75 -5.89
CA ASP A 170 16.16 -14.81 -6.01
C ASP A 170 15.51 -13.65 -5.24
N LEU A 171 16.03 -13.35 -4.04
CA LEU A 171 15.58 -12.20 -3.27
C LEU A 171 15.89 -10.90 -4.02
N ALA A 172 17.09 -10.75 -4.58
CA ALA A 172 17.46 -9.56 -5.33
C ALA A 172 16.64 -9.41 -6.62
N GLN A 173 16.22 -10.50 -7.26
CA GLN A 173 15.33 -10.47 -8.42
C GLN A 173 13.92 -10.02 -8.03
N ILE A 174 13.37 -10.57 -6.93
CA ILE A 174 12.08 -10.13 -6.39
C ILE A 174 12.12 -8.64 -6.05
N LEU A 175 13.15 -8.17 -5.33
CA LEU A 175 13.26 -6.76 -4.93
C LEU A 175 13.51 -5.80 -6.09
N ARG A 176 14.11 -6.26 -7.19
CA ARG A 176 14.32 -5.48 -8.43
C ARG A 176 13.19 -5.62 -9.43
N ALA A 177 12.21 -6.51 -9.17
CA ALA A 177 11.18 -6.91 -10.12
C ALA A 177 11.75 -7.29 -11.50
N ALA A 178 12.87 -8.02 -11.51
CA ALA A 178 13.54 -8.41 -12.74
C ALA A 178 14.33 -9.70 -12.54
N ALA A 179 14.16 -10.65 -13.47
CA ALA A 179 15.08 -11.79 -13.57
C ALA A 179 16.48 -11.32 -14.05
N ASP A 180 17.54 -12.03 -13.62
CA ASP A 180 18.89 -11.75 -14.14
C ASP A 180 18.90 -11.97 -15.66
N THR A 181 18.99 -10.86 -16.40
CA THR A 181 19.20 -10.90 -17.84
C THR A 181 20.68 -11.22 -18.07
N ILE A 182 21.00 -12.51 -18.24
CA ILE A 182 22.28 -12.92 -18.82
C ILE A 182 22.16 -12.64 -20.32
N LEU A 183 22.79 -11.55 -20.77
CA LEU A 183 23.17 -11.35 -22.17
C LEU A 183 24.42 -12.19 -22.50
#